data_AF-A0A923XGB6-F1
#
_entry.id   AF-A0A923XGB6-F1
#
_cell.length_a   1.000
_cell.length_b   1.000
_cell.length_c   1.000
_cell.angle_alpha   90.00
_cell.angle_beta   90.00
_cell.angle_gamma   90.00
#
_symmetry.space_group_name_H-M   'P 1'
#
loop_
_entity.id
_entity.type
_entity.pdbx_description
1 polymer ?
#
loop_
_entity_poly.entity_id
_entity_poly.type
_entity_poly.pdbx_seq_one_letter_code
_entity_poly.pdbx_strand_id
1 'polypeptide(L)'
;VLLRQCESAAIAHSAAAARSVAYSYADLRPHVVSLGNDGALRPGGDYGTTAAELREIFEVDMPRAMAGWPEKHVLLYAHGGLVDERSAIQRLADYRSVMLEAHVYPLGFVWHSDYWSTLTNILQDAMRRRRPEGALGAASDFLLDRLDDTLEILACTLTGKASWDELKENALAAGSTPQGGARMALDLLATLATQMDIKLHVVSHSAGAIFQAPLVRLLTAPRKTIASGYLKGETGYGLQVETCTLWAPAVTTELFKQAYLPALTAGGIGRFALFALSDKAEQDDNCARIYNKSLLYLVSRAFEDSAFGEGTPLLGMEKWLARDPELSQLFTSGKADLVFSPNSNPEGSPTASRSTRHNDFDDDGATLKATLARITGAPAPAATEFQFHHSSSSLRARREAIDRSARDVAT
;
A
#
# COMPACT_ATOMS: atom_id res chain seq x y z
N VAL A 1 -24.84 22.71 -55.27
CA VAL A 1 -24.24 23.02 -53.96
C VAL A 1 -24.74 21.97 -52.96
N LEU A 2 -23.84 21.47 -52.12
CA LEU A 2 -24.05 20.52 -51.00
C LEU A 2 -24.23 19.03 -51.35
N LEU A 3 -23.10 18.36 -51.58
CA LEU A 3 -22.83 17.03 -51.01
C LEU A 3 -21.53 17.17 -50.21
N ARG A 4 -21.65 17.39 -48.89
CA ARG A 4 -20.52 17.41 -47.95
C ARG A 4 -20.82 16.44 -46.81
N GLN A 5 -19.86 15.53 -46.61
CA GLN A 5 -19.41 14.98 -45.33
C GLN A 5 -20.40 14.11 -44.54
N CYS A 6 -20.41 12.81 -44.90
CA CYS A 6 -20.69 11.73 -43.94
C CYS A 6 -19.47 10.81 -43.70
N GLU A 7 -18.27 11.24 -44.07
CA GLU A 7 -17.01 10.61 -43.66
C GLU A 7 -16.32 11.49 -42.61
N SER A 8 -16.76 11.45 -41.35
CA SER A 8 -15.90 11.91 -40.24
C SER A 8 -16.36 11.53 -38.82
N ALA A 9 -17.50 10.85 -38.64
CA ALA A 9 -17.94 10.46 -37.28
C ALA A 9 -17.39 9.09 -36.84
N ALA A 10 -17.15 8.15 -37.78
CA ALA A 10 -16.71 6.80 -37.44
C ALA A 10 -15.22 6.70 -37.06
N ILE A 11 -14.36 7.57 -37.60
CA ILE A 11 -12.91 7.57 -37.29
C ILE A 11 -12.65 8.30 -35.96
N ALA A 12 -13.43 9.32 -35.61
CA ALA A 12 -13.31 10.01 -34.34
C ALA A 12 -13.75 9.15 -33.13
N HIS A 13 -14.77 8.30 -33.30
CA HIS A 13 -15.21 7.38 -32.26
C HIS A 13 -14.31 6.14 -32.09
N SER A 14 -13.55 5.74 -33.11
CA SER A 14 -12.55 4.66 -32.99
C SER A 14 -11.32 5.09 -32.18
N ALA A 15 -10.85 6.33 -32.34
CA ALA A 15 -9.71 6.84 -31.57
C ALA A 15 -10.04 7.11 -30.09
N ALA A 16 -11.30 7.46 -29.79
CA ALA A 16 -11.78 7.61 -28.41
C ALA A 16 -12.16 6.27 -27.74
N ALA A 17 -12.55 5.26 -28.52
CA ALA A 17 -12.79 3.90 -28.03
C ALA A 17 -11.48 3.14 -27.73
N ALA A 18 -10.33 3.64 -28.17
CA ALA A 18 -9.01 3.06 -27.88
C ALA A 18 -8.49 3.35 -26.45
N ARG A 19 -9.30 3.98 -25.57
CA ARG A 19 -8.92 4.30 -24.18
C ARG A 19 -9.63 3.48 -23.10
N SER A 20 -10.40 2.45 -23.46
CA SER A 20 -10.71 1.38 -22.51
C SER A 20 -9.71 0.25 -22.72
N VAL A 21 -8.53 0.32 -22.09
CA VAL A 21 -7.62 -0.83 -22.07
C VAL A 21 -8.24 -1.85 -21.13
N ALA A 22 -9.14 -2.68 -21.66
CA ALA A 22 -9.47 -3.95 -21.01
C ALA A 22 -8.19 -4.78 -21.08
N TYR A 23 -7.43 -4.79 -19.99
CA TYR A 23 -6.20 -5.57 -19.92
C TYR A 23 -6.52 -7.04 -20.13
N SER A 24 -5.78 -7.69 -21.02
CA SER A 24 -5.85 -9.13 -21.11
C SER A 24 -5.11 -9.73 -19.91
N TYR A 25 -5.53 -10.92 -19.48
CA TYR A 25 -4.81 -11.69 -18.48
C TYR A 25 -3.31 -11.79 -18.79
N ALA A 26 -2.97 -11.99 -20.08
CA ALA A 26 -1.59 -12.11 -20.55
C ALA A 26 -0.76 -10.84 -20.35
N ASP A 27 -1.38 -9.66 -20.32
CA ASP A 27 -0.67 -8.39 -20.11
C ASP A 27 -0.30 -8.17 -18.64
N LEU A 28 -1.18 -8.57 -17.71
CA LEU A 28 -0.99 -8.36 -16.28
C LEU A 28 -0.24 -9.50 -15.59
N ARG A 29 -0.39 -10.74 -16.10
CA ARG A 29 0.21 -11.93 -15.51
C ARG A 29 1.71 -11.80 -15.22
N PRO A 30 2.55 -11.19 -16.09
CA PRO A 30 3.97 -11.01 -15.83
C PRO A 30 4.31 -10.09 -14.64
N HIS A 31 3.34 -9.34 -14.14
CA HIS A 31 3.51 -8.32 -13.10
C HIS A 31 2.95 -8.74 -11.75
N VAL A 32 2.38 -9.94 -11.64
CA VAL A 32 1.67 -10.39 -10.44
C VAL A 32 2.34 -11.60 -9.82
N VAL A 33 2.59 -11.52 -8.52
CA VAL A 33 2.94 -12.66 -7.67
C VAL A 33 1.83 -12.86 -6.65
N SER A 34 1.02 -13.90 -6.85
CA SER A 34 -0.11 -14.22 -5.98
C SER A 34 0.31 -15.11 -4.83
N LEU A 35 -0.04 -14.70 -3.62
CA LEU A 35 0.35 -15.32 -2.36
C LEU A 35 -0.89 -15.69 -1.53
N GLY A 36 -0.85 -16.88 -0.94
CA GLY A 36 -1.89 -17.40 -0.07
C GLY A 36 -1.47 -17.43 1.39
N ASN A 37 -2.07 -18.35 2.13
CA ASN A 37 -1.76 -18.59 3.54
C ASN A 37 -0.27 -18.92 3.74
N ASP A 38 0.23 -18.58 4.92
CA ASP A 38 1.64 -18.73 5.31
C ASP A 38 2.61 -17.98 4.37
N GLY A 39 2.09 -17.03 3.58
CA GLY A 39 2.84 -16.29 2.58
C GLY A 39 3.35 -17.13 1.40
N ALA A 40 2.86 -18.35 1.22
CA ALA A 40 3.26 -19.25 0.15
C ALA A 40 2.67 -18.82 -1.21
N LEU A 41 3.28 -19.27 -2.31
CA LEU A 41 2.72 -19.09 -3.65
C LEU A 41 1.33 -19.73 -3.75
N ARG A 42 0.37 -19.00 -4.35
CA ARG A 42 -0.99 -19.48 -4.56
C ARG A 42 -1.21 -19.82 -6.04
N PRO A 43 -1.18 -21.09 -6.45
CA PRO A 43 -1.32 -21.47 -7.86
C PRO A 43 -2.77 -21.40 -8.40
N GLY A 44 -3.78 -21.28 -7.54
CA GLY A 44 -5.19 -21.23 -7.96
C GLY A 44 -5.76 -19.81 -8.03
N GLY A 45 -6.89 -19.65 -8.72
CA GLY A 45 -7.54 -18.35 -8.98
C GLY A 45 -7.19 -17.78 -10.35
N ASP A 46 -7.85 -16.68 -10.75
CA ASP A 46 -7.65 -16.07 -12.06
C ASP A 46 -6.19 -15.63 -12.26
N TYR A 47 -5.54 -15.14 -11.20
CA TYR A 47 -4.14 -14.68 -11.23
C TYR A 47 -3.21 -15.55 -10.36
N GLY A 48 -3.50 -16.85 -10.24
CA GLY A 48 -2.64 -17.77 -9.51
C GLY A 48 -1.17 -17.75 -9.99
N THR A 49 -0.24 -17.99 -9.06
CA THR A 49 1.19 -18.09 -9.33
C THR A 49 1.75 -19.41 -8.83
N THR A 50 2.27 -20.21 -9.76
CA THR A 50 3.10 -21.39 -9.53
C THR A 50 4.57 -21.01 -9.51
N ALA A 51 5.43 -21.91 -9.01
CA ALA A 51 6.88 -21.70 -9.07
C ALA A 51 7.44 -21.65 -10.51
N ALA A 52 6.78 -22.30 -11.48
CA ALA A 52 7.19 -22.27 -12.88
C ALA A 52 6.89 -20.90 -13.51
N GLU A 53 5.69 -20.38 -13.29
CA GLU A 53 5.33 -19.05 -13.78
C GLU A 53 6.10 -17.95 -13.03
N LEU A 54 6.39 -18.14 -11.74
CA LEU A 54 7.28 -17.22 -11.02
C LEU A 54 8.64 -17.14 -11.72
N ARG A 55 9.24 -18.28 -12.11
CA ARG A 55 10.48 -18.28 -12.90
C ARG A 55 10.30 -17.61 -14.25
N GLU A 56 9.20 -17.85 -14.95
CA GLU A 56 8.91 -17.21 -16.23
C GLU A 56 8.90 -15.68 -16.15
N ILE A 57 8.33 -15.11 -15.07
CA ILE A 57 8.36 -13.65 -14.82
C ILE A 57 9.80 -13.11 -14.85
N PHE A 58 10.71 -13.75 -14.11
CA PHE A 58 12.07 -13.23 -13.93
C PHE A 58 13.04 -13.65 -15.03
N GLU A 59 12.89 -14.85 -15.59
CA GLU A 59 13.81 -15.43 -16.58
C GLU A 59 13.43 -15.05 -18.02
N VAL A 60 12.16 -14.71 -18.28
CA VAL A 60 11.65 -14.44 -19.63
C VAL A 60 11.01 -13.06 -19.72
N ASP A 61 9.99 -12.78 -18.91
CA ASP A 61 9.16 -11.58 -19.11
C ASP A 61 9.87 -10.29 -18.78
N MET A 62 10.48 -10.20 -17.59
CA MET A 62 11.26 -9.03 -17.17
C MET A 62 12.41 -8.74 -18.15
N PRO A 63 13.29 -9.70 -18.51
CA PRO A 63 14.33 -9.46 -19.51
C PRO A 63 13.79 -9.00 -20.86
N ARG A 64 12.70 -9.62 -21.34
CA ARG A 64 12.08 -9.26 -22.62
C ARG A 64 11.52 -7.84 -22.60
N ALA A 65 10.80 -7.47 -21.54
CA ALA A 65 10.20 -6.14 -21.41
C ALA A 65 11.27 -5.04 -21.31
N MET A 66 12.37 -5.31 -20.60
CA MET A 66 13.41 -4.32 -20.31
C MET A 66 14.57 -4.29 -21.32
N ALA A 67 14.59 -5.17 -22.33
CA ALA A 67 15.73 -5.36 -23.23
C ALA A 67 16.23 -4.07 -23.90
N GLY A 68 15.30 -3.18 -24.30
CA GLY A 68 15.61 -1.91 -24.96
C GLY A 68 15.70 -0.69 -24.04
N TRP A 69 15.52 -0.86 -22.72
CA TRP A 69 15.42 0.28 -21.82
C TRP A 69 16.81 0.84 -21.47
N PRO A 70 16.97 2.19 -21.50
CA PRO A 70 18.22 2.84 -21.12
C PRO A 70 18.55 2.63 -19.64
N GLU A 71 17.54 2.70 -18.77
CA GLU A 71 17.62 2.36 -17.35
C GLU A 71 16.56 1.32 -17.03
N LYS A 72 16.92 0.29 -16.26
CA LYS A 72 16.04 -0.84 -15.95
C LYS A 72 15.57 -0.74 -14.51
N HIS A 73 14.45 -0.09 -14.28
CA HIS A 73 13.88 0.03 -12.95
C HIS A 73 12.95 -1.16 -12.67
N VAL A 74 13.13 -1.84 -11.55
CA VAL A 74 12.21 -2.87 -11.06
C VAL A 74 11.57 -2.39 -9.77
N LEU A 75 10.24 -2.27 -9.78
CA LEU A 75 9.46 -1.84 -8.63
C LEU A 75 8.81 -3.04 -7.97
N LEU A 76 9.13 -3.28 -6.69
CA LEU A 76 8.43 -4.21 -5.82
C LEU A 76 7.29 -3.46 -5.12
N TYR A 77 6.05 -3.81 -5.45
CA TYR A 77 4.86 -3.19 -4.88
C TYR A 77 4.09 -4.15 -3.97
N ALA A 78 3.72 -3.70 -2.77
CA ALA A 78 2.82 -4.42 -1.87
C ALA A 78 1.64 -3.52 -1.46
N HIS A 79 0.43 -3.98 -1.75
CA HIS A 79 -0.80 -3.26 -1.40
C HIS A 79 -1.10 -3.33 0.10
N GLY A 80 -2.06 -2.51 0.56
CA GLY A 80 -2.54 -2.51 1.93
C GLY A 80 -3.33 -3.78 2.29
N GLY A 81 -3.38 -4.09 3.59
CA GLY A 81 -4.02 -5.30 4.11
C GLY A 81 -5.55 -5.30 4.09
N LEU A 82 -6.18 -4.33 3.42
CA LEU A 82 -7.63 -4.21 3.28
C LEU A 82 -8.10 -4.41 1.85
N VAL A 83 -7.19 -4.78 0.96
CA VAL A 83 -7.41 -4.79 -0.48
C VAL A 83 -7.63 -6.23 -0.92
N ASP A 84 -8.82 -6.49 -1.46
CA ASP A 84 -9.12 -7.78 -2.07
C ASP A 84 -8.29 -8.00 -3.35
N GLU A 85 -8.13 -9.26 -3.76
CA GLU A 85 -7.34 -9.65 -4.93
C GLU A 85 -7.74 -8.86 -6.19
N ARG A 86 -9.04 -8.69 -6.46
CA ARG A 86 -9.49 -7.99 -7.67
C ARG A 86 -9.12 -6.51 -7.62
N SER A 87 -9.30 -5.87 -6.48
CA SER A 87 -8.90 -4.47 -6.28
C SER A 87 -7.38 -4.29 -6.39
N ALA A 88 -6.58 -5.22 -5.85
CA ALA A 88 -5.12 -5.19 -5.97
C ALA A 88 -4.65 -5.33 -7.42
N ILE A 89 -5.23 -6.29 -8.16
CA ILE A 89 -4.95 -6.51 -9.59
C ILE A 89 -5.34 -5.29 -10.41
N GLN A 90 -6.55 -4.75 -10.18
CA GLN A 90 -7.02 -3.56 -10.88
C GLN A 90 -6.08 -2.38 -10.62
N ARG A 91 -5.61 -2.23 -9.38
CA ARG A 91 -4.73 -1.12 -9.03
C ARG A 91 -3.36 -1.24 -9.70
N LEU A 92 -2.78 -2.42 -9.73
CA LEU A 92 -1.56 -2.70 -10.49
C LEU A 92 -1.77 -2.41 -11.98
N ALA A 93 -2.92 -2.75 -12.53
CA ALA A 93 -3.27 -2.48 -13.92
C ALA A 93 -3.34 -0.97 -14.22
N ASP A 94 -3.93 -0.19 -13.31
CA ASP A 94 -4.01 1.27 -13.43
C ASP A 94 -2.61 1.93 -13.44
N TYR A 95 -1.65 1.35 -12.72
CA TYR A 95 -0.26 1.86 -12.68
C TYR A 95 0.59 1.41 -13.86
N ARG A 96 0.31 0.21 -14.38
CA ARG A 96 1.23 -0.52 -15.26
C ARG A 96 1.63 0.28 -16.50
N SER A 97 0.67 0.84 -17.24
CA SER A 97 0.99 1.57 -18.49
C SER A 97 1.95 2.72 -18.22
N VAL A 98 1.62 3.56 -17.24
CA VAL A 98 2.41 4.73 -16.86
C VAL A 98 3.82 4.33 -16.38
N MET A 99 3.92 3.25 -15.60
CA MET A 99 5.22 2.77 -15.11
C MET A 99 6.09 2.21 -16.24
N LEU A 100 5.52 1.41 -17.14
CA LEU A 100 6.26 0.84 -18.28
C LEU A 100 6.73 1.92 -19.26
N GLU A 101 5.89 2.93 -19.51
CA GLU A 101 6.27 4.11 -20.32
C GLU A 101 7.45 4.89 -19.71
N ALA A 102 7.60 4.84 -18.38
CA ALA A 102 8.70 5.43 -17.64
C ALA A 102 9.89 4.47 -17.43
N HIS A 103 9.93 3.31 -18.11
CA HIS A 103 10.93 2.26 -17.94
C HIS A 103 11.01 1.69 -16.50
N VAL A 104 9.86 1.60 -15.84
CA VAL A 104 9.68 0.96 -14.54
C VAL A 104 8.85 -0.29 -14.73
N TYR A 105 9.41 -1.45 -14.40
CA TYR A 105 8.70 -2.72 -14.39
C TYR A 105 8.04 -2.91 -13.02
N PRO A 106 6.70 -2.78 -12.89
CA PRO A 106 6.04 -3.05 -11.63
C PRO A 106 5.86 -4.56 -11.42
N LEU A 107 6.26 -5.05 -10.25
CA LEU A 107 5.94 -6.37 -9.74
C LEU A 107 5.10 -6.20 -8.47
N GLY A 108 3.82 -6.51 -8.57
CA GLY A 108 2.88 -6.48 -7.46
C GLY A 108 2.81 -7.83 -6.75
N PHE A 109 3.00 -7.81 -5.43
CA PHE A 109 2.65 -8.92 -4.57
C PHE A 109 1.17 -8.80 -4.18
N VAL A 110 0.36 -9.75 -4.64
CA VAL A 110 -1.06 -9.83 -4.32
C VAL A 110 -1.22 -10.89 -3.24
N TRP A 111 -1.45 -10.44 -2.02
CA TRP A 111 -1.43 -11.29 -0.84
C TRP A 111 -2.79 -11.25 -0.15
N HIS A 112 -3.27 -12.41 0.27
CA HIS A 112 -4.60 -12.51 0.83
C HIS A 112 -4.71 -11.79 2.16
N SER A 113 -5.55 -10.76 2.13
CA SER A 113 -5.88 -9.95 3.29
C SER A 113 -7.37 -9.64 3.27
N ASP A 114 -8.21 -10.66 3.50
CA ASP A 114 -9.66 -10.51 3.73
C ASP A 114 -9.96 -9.85 5.10
N TYR A 115 -9.04 -9.01 5.59
CA TYR A 115 -9.16 -8.31 6.85
C TYR A 115 -10.21 -7.21 6.79
N TRP A 116 -10.47 -6.58 5.63
CA TRP A 116 -11.50 -5.54 5.54
C TRP A 116 -12.92 -6.05 5.68
N SER A 117 -13.24 -7.20 5.06
CA SER A 117 -14.55 -7.82 5.21
C SER A 117 -14.75 -8.25 6.67
N THR A 118 -13.73 -8.84 7.27
CA THR A 118 -13.67 -9.20 8.70
C THR A 118 -13.87 -7.97 9.58
N LEU A 119 -13.12 -6.90 9.35
CA LEU A 119 -13.20 -5.65 10.10
C LEU A 119 -14.56 -4.97 9.95
N THR A 120 -15.10 -4.90 8.73
CA THR A 120 -16.43 -4.32 8.48
C THR A 120 -17.51 -5.11 9.19
N ASN A 121 -17.44 -6.44 9.19
CA ASN A 121 -18.37 -7.30 9.90
C ASN A 121 -18.27 -7.08 11.41
N ILE A 122 -17.05 -7.04 11.96
CA ILE A 122 -16.81 -6.76 13.38
C ILE A 122 -17.39 -5.39 13.78
N LEU A 123 -17.11 -4.35 13.00
CA LEU A 123 -17.62 -3.00 13.23
C LEU A 123 -19.16 -2.94 13.10
N GLN A 124 -19.75 -3.63 12.12
CA GLN A 124 -21.21 -3.68 11.96
C GLN A 124 -21.89 -4.44 13.09
N ASP A 125 -21.30 -5.53 13.57
CA ASP A 125 -21.82 -6.30 14.70
C ASP A 125 -21.78 -5.48 16.00
N ALA A 126 -20.74 -4.66 16.20
CA ALA A 126 -20.70 -3.66 17.26
C ALA A 126 -21.89 -2.70 17.15
N MET A 127 -22.07 -2.07 15.99
CA MET A 127 -23.17 -1.14 15.77
C MET A 127 -24.57 -1.77 15.95
N ARG A 128 -24.72 -3.07 15.65
CA ARG A 128 -25.97 -3.81 15.86
C ARG A 128 -26.22 -4.08 17.36
N ARG A 129 -25.18 -4.39 18.13
CA ARG A 129 -25.26 -4.59 19.58
C ARG A 129 -25.58 -3.30 20.35
N ARG A 130 -25.30 -2.13 19.77
CA ARG A 130 -25.76 -0.81 20.25
C ARG A 130 -27.27 -0.57 20.14
N ARG A 131 -28.03 -1.42 19.41
CA ARG A 131 -29.50 -1.30 19.27
C ARG A 131 -30.31 -2.34 20.07
N PRO A 132 -30.32 -2.31 21.42
CA PRO A 132 -31.43 -2.81 22.22
C PRO A 132 -32.05 -1.69 23.06
N GLU A 133 -33.35 -1.46 22.83
CA GLU A 133 -34.38 -0.82 23.67
C GLU A 133 -33.97 0.18 24.77
N GLY A 134 -34.33 1.46 24.59
CA GLY A 134 -34.61 2.38 25.70
C GLY A 134 -34.11 3.81 25.51
N ALA A 135 -35.04 4.74 25.35
CA ALA A 135 -34.80 6.18 25.36
C ALA A 135 -34.33 6.65 26.75
N LEU A 136 -33.28 7.50 26.87
CA LEU A 136 -33.03 8.39 28.01
C LEU A 136 -31.81 9.34 27.81
N GLY A 137 -32.06 10.64 27.55
CA GLY A 137 -31.24 11.75 28.09
C GLY A 137 -30.05 12.32 27.28
N ALA A 138 -30.34 13.19 26.31
CA ALA A 138 -29.43 13.78 25.29
C ALA A 138 -28.14 14.53 25.75
N ALA A 139 -27.83 14.66 27.04
CA ALA A 139 -26.58 15.27 27.53
C ALA A 139 -25.69 14.27 28.28
N SER A 140 -26.29 13.28 28.94
CA SER A 140 -25.62 12.09 29.49
C SER A 140 -25.22 11.15 28.35
N ASP A 141 -26.06 11.08 27.32
CA ASP A 141 -25.89 10.25 26.13
C ASP A 141 -24.58 10.55 25.40
N PHE A 142 -24.15 11.80 25.26
CA PHE A 142 -22.90 12.07 24.51
C PHE A 142 -21.63 11.55 25.20
N LEU A 143 -21.59 11.57 26.54
CA LEU A 143 -20.46 11.06 27.31
C LEU A 143 -20.54 9.54 27.48
N LEU A 144 -21.73 9.00 27.70
CA LEU A 144 -21.99 7.56 27.75
C LEU A 144 -21.76 6.92 26.37
N ASP A 145 -22.20 7.54 25.28
CA ASP A 145 -21.94 7.09 23.91
C ASP A 145 -20.45 7.02 23.60
N ARG A 146 -19.65 7.99 24.03
CA ARG A 146 -18.18 7.94 23.83
C ARG A 146 -17.49 6.89 24.70
N LEU A 147 -18.02 6.62 25.89
CA LEU A 147 -17.51 5.60 26.80
C LEU A 147 -17.94 4.19 26.34
N ASP A 148 -19.17 4.03 25.87
CA ASP A 148 -19.70 2.81 25.27
C ASP A 148 -19.06 2.54 23.91
N ASP A 149 -18.80 3.55 23.08
CA ASP A 149 -17.98 3.42 21.86
C ASP A 149 -16.61 2.82 22.21
N THR A 150 -15.98 3.25 23.31
CA THR A 150 -14.71 2.66 23.76
C THR A 150 -14.85 1.24 24.34
N LEU A 151 -15.96 0.93 25.02
CA LEU A 151 -16.27 -0.38 25.62
C LEU A 151 -16.74 -1.44 24.60
N GLU A 152 -17.36 -1.02 23.51
CA GLU A 152 -17.86 -1.90 22.45
C GLU A 152 -16.77 -2.18 21.40
N ILE A 153 -15.87 -1.21 21.15
CA ILE A 153 -14.58 -1.46 20.49
C ILE A 153 -13.76 -2.47 21.30
N LEU A 154 -13.84 -2.42 22.64
CA LEU A 154 -13.26 -3.37 23.59
C LEU A 154 -13.80 -4.81 23.43
N ALA A 155 -15.03 -5.00 22.95
CA ALA A 155 -15.59 -6.31 22.61
C ALA A 155 -15.18 -6.83 21.23
N CYS A 156 -14.84 -5.91 20.32
CA CYS A 156 -14.32 -6.19 18.97
C CYS A 156 -12.82 -6.51 18.94
N THR A 157 -12.10 -6.16 20.01
CA THR A 157 -10.65 -6.25 20.11
C THR A 157 -10.11 -7.66 19.93
N LEU A 158 -10.79 -8.69 20.43
CA LEU A 158 -10.23 -10.05 20.40
C LEU A 158 -10.25 -10.66 19.00
N THR A 159 -11.36 -10.54 18.26
CA THR A 159 -11.46 -11.04 16.88
C THR A 159 -10.68 -10.16 15.91
N GLY A 160 -10.73 -8.84 16.07
CA GLY A 160 -10.00 -7.90 15.22
C GLY A 160 -8.48 -7.98 15.41
N LYS A 161 -8.00 -8.22 16.63
CA LYS A 161 -6.58 -8.48 16.92
C LYS A 161 -6.12 -9.81 16.34
N ALA A 162 -6.87 -10.91 16.55
CA ALA A 162 -6.49 -12.22 16.03
C ALA A 162 -6.33 -12.20 14.50
N SER A 163 -7.29 -11.61 13.77
CA SER A 163 -7.19 -11.49 12.31
C SER A 163 -6.09 -10.52 11.87
N TRP A 164 -5.74 -9.52 12.68
CA TRP A 164 -4.61 -8.63 12.42
C TRP A 164 -3.27 -9.34 12.62
N ASP A 165 -3.14 -10.13 13.69
CA ASP A 165 -1.95 -10.93 13.95
C ASP A 165 -1.74 -11.98 12.85
N GLU A 166 -2.79 -12.69 12.43
CA GLU A 166 -2.75 -13.61 11.29
C GLU A 166 -2.30 -12.91 9.99
N LEU A 167 -2.81 -11.70 9.74
CA LEU A 167 -2.39 -10.89 8.61
C LEU A 167 -0.89 -10.52 8.69
N LYS A 168 -0.40 -10.13 9.87
CA LYS A 168 1.03 -9.84 10.09
C LYS A 168 1.89 -11.09 9.91
N GLU A 169 1.45 -12.23 10.43
CA GLU A 169 2.14 -13.52 10.31
C GLU A 169 2.27 -13.93 8.85
N ASN A 170 1.17 -13.90 8.07
CA ASN A 170 1.19 -14.16 6.64
C ASN A 170 2.10 -13.20 5.87
N ALA A 171 2.02 -11.90 6.18
CA ALA A 171 2.84 -10.87 5.56
C ALA A 171 4.34 -11.10 5.81
N LEU A 172 4.72 -11.43 7.03
CA LEU A 172 6.12 -11.71 7.39
C LEU A 172 6.59 -13.05 6.82
N ALA A 173 5.74 -14.09 6.86
CA ALA A 173 6.07 -15.43 6.39
C ALA A 173 6.40 -15.47 4.89
N ALA A 174 5.76 -14.59 4.09
CA ALA A 174 5.99 -14.47 2.66
C ALA A 174 7.47 -14.22 2.28
N GLY A 175 8.21 -13.50 3.12
CA GLY A 175 9.64 -13.23 2.91
C GLY A 175 10.58 -13.94 3.90
N SER A 176 10.09 -14.27 5.09
CA SER A 176 10.95 -14.78 6.18
C SER A 176 11.15 -16.29 6.16
N THR A 177 10.33 -17.03 5.42
CA THR A 177 10.42 -18.50 5.34
C THR A 177 10.97 -18.93 3.98
N PRO A 178 11.69 -20.08 3.90
CA PRO A 178 12.12 -20.63 2.61
C PRO A 178 10.97 -20.99 1.67
N GLN A 179 9.77 -21.25 2.21
CA GLN A 179 8.57 -21.56 1.45
C GLN A 179 7.77 -20.30 1.05
N GLY A 180 8.15 -19.13 1.56
CA GLY A 180 7.49 -17.86 1.26
C GLY A 180 7.65 -17.50 -0.21
N GLY A 181 6.54 -17.21 -0.89
CA GLY A 181 6.56 -16.92 -2.33
C GLY A 181 7.31 -15.63 -2.66
N ALA A 182 7.31 -14.66 -1.75
CA ALA A 182 8.10 -13.44 -1.92
C ALA A 182 9.60 -13.69 -1.69
N ARG A 183 9.97 -14.63 -0.80
CA ARG A 183 11.36 -15.10 -0.66
C ARG A 183 11.87 -15.74 -1.94
N MET A 184 11.07 -16.61 -2.56
CA MET A 184 11.41 -17.20 -3.86
C MET A 184 11.57 -16.14 -4.97
N ALA A 185 10.72 -15.12 -4.96
CA ALA A 185 10.84 -13.99 -5.88
C ALA A 185 12.14 -13.22 -5.67
N LEU A 186 12.61 -13.06 -4.43
CA LEU A 186 13.91 -12.43 -4.14
C LEU A 186 15.11 -13.25 -4.63
N ASP A 187 15.06 -14.58 -4.54
CA ASP A 187 16.13 -15.44 -5.07
C ASP A 187 16.28 -15.27 -6.59
N LEU A 188 15.15 -15.20 -7.30
CA LEU A 188 15.11 -14.96 -8.74
C LEU A 188 15.53 -13.54 -9.10
N LEU A 189 15.06 -12.54 -8.35
CA LEU A 189 15.46 -11.15 -8.52
C LEU A 189 16.97 -10.95 -8.30
N ALA A 190 17.53 -11.60 -7.28
CA ALA A 190 18.96 -11.53 -7.00
C ALA A 190 19.79 -12.18 -8.11
N THR A 191 19.29 -13.27 -8.69
CA THR A 191 19.89 -13.90 -9.88
C THR A 191 19.83 -12.95 -11.08
N LEU A 192 18.68 -12.35 -11.34
CA LEU A 192 18.47 -11.38 -12.42
C LEU A 192 19.42 -10.17 -12.27
N ALA A 193 19.62 -9.68 -11.06
CA ALA A 193 20.55 -8.58 -10.75
C ALA A 193 22.03 -8.93 -11.04
N THR A 194 22.39 -10.22 -11.18
CA THR A 194 23.74 -10.60 -11.63
C THR A 194 23.89 -10.61 -13.15
N GLN A 195 22.78 -10.63 -13.89
CA GLN A 195 22.73 -10.77 -15.34
C GLN A 195 22.49 -9.43 -16.04
N MET A 196 21.86 -8.48 -15.34
CA MET A 196 21.55 -7.15 -15.84
C MET A 196 21.64 -6.10 -14.74
N ASP A 197 22.04 -4.90 -15.14
CA ASP A 197 22.06 -3.73 -14.26
C ASP A 197 20.63 -3.22 -14.06
N ILE A 198 20.07 -3.49 -12.86
CA ILE A 198 18.72 -3.10 -12.48
C ILE A 198 18.75 -2.17 -11.26
N LYS A 199 17.87 -1.17 -11.29
CA LYS A 199 17.62 -0.29 -10.14
C LYS A 199 16.39 -0.79 -9.39
N LEU A 200 16.56 -1.16 -8.13
CA LEU A 200 15.48 -1.71 -7.31
C LEU A 200 14.74 -0.62 -6.56
N HIS A 201 13.42 -0.67 -6.63
CA HIS A 201 12.52 0.26 -5.95
C HIS A 201 11.50 -0.53 -5.12
N VAL A 202 11.16 0.00 -3.96
CA VAL A 202 10.14 -0.58 -3.08
C VAL A 202 9.05 0.47 -2.85
N VAL A 203 7.80 0.07 -3.07
CA VAL A 203 6.63 0.87 -2.71
C VAL A 203 5.68 -0.02 -1.92
N SER A 204 5.13 0.51 -0.82
CA SER A 204 4.03 -0.19 -0.16
C SER A 204 3.06 0.75 0.52
N HIS A 205 1.82 0.30 0.63
CA HIS A 205 0.74 1.01 1.30
C HIS A 205 0.34 0.27 2.59
N SER A 206 0.10 1.01 3.67
CA SER A 206 -0.48 0.46 4.90
C SER A 206 0.23 -0.81 5.38
N ALA A 207 -0.48 -1.93 5.53
CA ALA A 207 0.09 -3.21 5.96
C ALA A 207 1.08 -3.83 4.95
N GLY A 208 1.11 -3.35 3.71
CA GLY A 208 2.16 -3.72 2.75
C GLY A 208 3.57 -3.37 3.26
N ALA A 209 3.71 -2.41 4.17
CA ALA A 209 4.98 -2.11 4.82
C ALA A 209 5.43 -3.21 5.81
N ILE A 210 4.49 -4.00 6.34
CA ILE A 210 4.77 -5.19 7.15
C ILE A 210 5.24 -6.31 6.22
N PHE A 211 4.54 -6.51 5.10
CA PHE A 211 4.91 -7.47 4.05
C PHE A 211 6.32 -7.20 3.49
N GLN A 212 6.64 -5.93 3.21
CA GLN A 212 7.94 -5.54 2.66
C GLN A 212 9.07 -5.60 3.68
N ALA A 213 8.78 -5.68 5.00
CA ALA A 213 9.80 -5.66 6.04
C ALA A 213 10.88 -6.75 5.85
N PRO A 214 10.53 -8.04 5.70
CA PRO A 214 11.53 -9.06 5.44
C PRO A 214 12.24 -8.87 4.10
N LEU A 215 11.53 -8.41 3.07
CA LEU A 215 12.09 -8.24 1.73
C LEU A 215 13.19 -7.19 1.73
N VAL A 216 12.91 -6.00 2.24
CA VAL A 216 13.90 -4.93 2.38
C VAL A 216 15.09 -5.40 3.20
N ARG A 217 14.84 -6.04 4.34
CA ARG A 217 15.90 -6.48 5.25
C ARG A 217 16.82 -7.50 4.59
N LEU A 218 16.28 -8.45 3.83
CA LEU A 218 17.03 -9.48 3.11
C LEU A 218 17.76 -8.91 1.90
N LEU A 219 17.10 -8.08 1.08
CA LEU A 219 17.70 -7.42 -0.08
C LEU A 219 18.98 -6.68 0.33
N THR A 220 18.90 -5.85 1.37
CA THR A 220 19.99 -4.95 1.74
C THR A 220 20.97 -5.50 2.76
N ALA A 221 20.69 -6.63 3.43
CA ALA A 221 21.71 -7.21 4.30
C ALA A 221 22.91 -7.64 3.46
N PRO A 222 24.14 -7.52 3.99
CA PRO A 222 25.32 -8.11 3.36
C PRO A 222 25.11 -9.61 3.08
N ARG A 223 25.86 -10.16 2.12
CA ARG A 223 25.93 -11.60 1.82
C ARG A 223 26.64 -12.40 2.92
N LYS A 224 26.09 -12.31 4.13
CA LYS A 224 26.53 -12.94 5.37
C LYS A 224 25.30 -13.21 6.22
N THR A 225 25.46 -14.10 7.20
CA THR A 225 24.42 -14.42 8.17
C THR A 225 23.98 -13.17 8.94
N ILE A 226 22.68 -12.93 8.99
CA ILE A 226 22.06 -11.90 9.81
C ILE A 226 22.17 -12.32 11.28
N ALA A 227 22.83 -11.50 12.08
CA ALA A 227 23.22 -11.85 13.46
C ALA A 227 22.08 -11.71 14.50
N SER A 228 21.06 -10.88 14.21
CA SER A 228 20.01 -10.51 15.16
C SER A 228 18.70 -10.13 14.46
N GLY A 229 17.62 -10.01 15.24
CA GLY A 229 16.27 -9.71 14.77
C GLY A 229 15.49 -10.95 14.33
N TYR A 230 14.29 -10.74 13.82
CA TYR A 230 13.36 -11.81 13.41
C TYR A 230 13.85 -12.64 12.20
N LEU A 231 14.87 -12.17 11.47
CA LEU A 231 15.55 -12.90 10.39
C LEU A 231 16.92 -13.45 10.79
N LYS A 232 17.20 -13.60 12.09
CA LYS A 232 18.47 -14.15 12.56
C LYS A 232 18.72 -15.53 11.95
N GLY A 233 19.91 -15.73 11.40
CA GLY A 233 20.30 -16.99 10.75
C GLY A 233 20.13 -16.97 9.23
N GLU A 234 19.29 -16.09 8.70
CA GLU A 234 19.13 -15.89 7.25
C GLU A 234 20.36 -15.19 6.64
N THR A 235 20.53 -15.31 5.32
CA THR A 235 21.60 -14.63 4.57
C THR A 235 21.00 -13.60 3.63
N GLY A 236 21.49 -12.37 3.66
CA GLY A 236 21.03 -11.33 2.74
C GLY A 236 21.63 -11.41 1.35
N TYR A 237 21.06 -10.63 0.44
CA TYR A 237 21.46 -10.62 -0.98
C TYR A 237 22.54 -9.58 -1.30
N GLY A 238 22.78 -8.60 -0.41
CA GLY A 238 23.76 -7.54 -0.59
C GLY A 238 23.42 -6.59 -1.75
N LEU A 239 22.14 -6.43 -2.06
CA LEU A 239 21.63 -5.55 -3.10
C LEU A 239 21.30 -4.17 -2.54
N GLN A 240 21.33 -3.17 -3.41
CA GLN A 240 20.92 -1.81 -3.06
C GLN A 240 19.45 -1.60 -3.48
N VAL A 241 18.68 -0.97 -2.60
CA VAL A 241 17.36 -0.43 -2.92
C VAL A 241 17.53 1.06 -3.20
N GLU A 242 17.35 1.46 -4.45
CA GLU A 242 17.55 2.84 -4.90
C GLU A 242 16.53 3.79 -4.25
N THR A 243 15.25 3.39 -4.25
CA THR A 243 14.22 4.12 -3.51
C THR A 243 13.28 3.21 -2.73
N CYS A 244 12.92 3.61 -1.51
CA CYS A 244 11.86 2.98 -0.73
C CYS A 244 10.82 4.04 -0.34
N THR A 245 9.58 3.89 -0.80
CA THR A 245 8.48 4.80 -0.50
C THR A 245 7.37 4.06 0.23
N LEU A 246 7.03 4.51 1.44
CA LEU A 246 5.96 3.94 2.25
C LEU A 246 4.79 4.92 2.34
N TRP A 247 3.59 4.49 1.99
CA TRP A 247 2.36 5.28 2.10
C TRP A 247 1.52 4.81 3.29
N ALA A 248 1.26 5.71 4.24
CA ALA A 248 0.52 5.48 5.48
C ALA A 248 0.84 4.12 6.14
N PRO A 249 2.11 3.76 6.35
CA PRO A 249 2.49 2.39 6.72
C PRO A 249 1.96 2.00 8.10
N ALA A 250 1.28 0.86 8.15
CA ALA A 250 0.74 0.26 9.38
C ALA A 250 1.77 -0.59 10.13
N VAL A 251 3.05 -0.51 9.74
CA VAL A 251 4.15 -1.19 10.41
C VAL A 251 4.42 -0.54 11.77
N THR A 252 4.66 -1.35 12.80
CA THR A 252 5.07 -0.84 14.11
C THR A 252 6.43 -0.14 14.00
N THR A 253 6.69 0.87 14.83
CA THR A 253 8.01 1.52 14.86
C THR A 253 9.11 0.52 15.19
N GLU A 254 8.82 -0.47 16.02
CA GLU A 254 9.74 -1.55 16.37
C GLU A 254 10.11 -2.42 15.15
N LEU A 255 9.13 -2.92 14.41
CA LEU A 255 9.41 -3.71 13.20
C LEU A 255 10.12 -2.85 12.14
N PHE A 256 9.78 -1.56 12.01
CA PHE A 256 10.50 -0.64 11.14
C PHE A 256 11.99 -0.54 11.51
N LYS A 257 12.29 -0.39 12.81
CA LYS A 257 13.66 -0.31 13.33
C LYS A 257 14.45 -1.61 13.15
N GLN A 258 13.77 -2.76 13.17
CA GLN A 258 14.41 -4.04 12.90
C GLN A 258 14.67 -4.30 11.40
N ALA A 259 13.78 -3.82 10.53
CA ALA A 259 13.78 -4.18 9.11
C ALA A 259 14.41 -3.12 8.19
N TYR A 260 13.99 -1.85 8.33
CA TYR A 260 14.32 -0.77 7.40
C TYR A 260 15.46 0.11 7.91
N LEU A 261 15.46 0.45 9.21
CA LEU A 261 16.46 1.35 9.78
C LEU A 261 17.91 0.85 9.61
N PRO A 262 18.23 -0.46 9.69
CA PRO A 262 19.59 -0.93 9.41
C PRO A 262 20.00 -0.66 7.97
N ALA A 263 19.07 -0.80 7.02
CA ALA A 263 19.31 -0.52 5.61
C ALA A 263 19.53 0.97 5.35
N LEU A 264 18.76 1.84 6.00
CA LEU A 264 18.93 3.30 5.93
C LEU A 264 20.28 3.74 6.51
N THR A 265 20.64 3.17 7.66
CA THR A 265 21.88 3.53 8.36
C THR A 265 23.12 3.06 7.60
N ALA A 266 23.06 1.87 6.99
CA ALA A 266 24.15 1.29 6.21
C ALA A 266 24.21 1.78 4.75
N GLY A 267 23.25 2.60 4.30
CA GLY A 267 23.14 3.06 2.91
C GLY A 267 22.66 1.99 1.92
N GLY A 268 22.10 0.88 2.42
CA GLY A 268 21.44 -0.14 1.60
C GLY A 268 20.13 0.34 0.96
N ILE A 269 19.47 1.32 1.57
CA ILE A 269 18.43 2.13 0.92
C ILE A 269 19.04 3.49 0.57
N GLY A 270 19.04 3.83 -0.72
CA GLY A 270 19.58 5.10 -1.22
C GLY A 270 18.73 6.30 -0.84
N ARG A 271 17.43 6.26 -1.17
CA ARG A 271 16.46 7.32 -0.84
C ARG A 271 15.21 6.72 -0.21
N PHE A 272 14.81 7.27 0.93
CA PHE A 272 13.60 6.83 1.64
C PHE A 272 12.59 7.96 1.76
N ALA A 273 11.31 7.63 1.56
CA ALA A 273 10.21 8.57 1.73
C ALA A 273 9.07 7.93 2.51
N LEU A 274 8.60 8.64 3.53
CA LEU A 274 7.41 8.32 4.28
C LEU A 274 6.32 9.32 3.93
N PHE A 275 5.23 8.84 3.35
CA PHE A 275 4.00 9.60 3.17
C PHE A 275 3.05 9.23 4.31
N ALA A 276 2.68 10.20 5.13
CA ALA A 276 1.77 10.03 6.24
C ALA A 276 0.67 11.09 6.17
N LEU A 277 -0.51 10.80 6.69
CA LEU A 277 -1.47 11.85 6.93
C LEU A 277 -0.98 12.72 8.10
N SER A 278 -1.36 14.00 8.08
CA SER A 278 -1.29 14.82 9.29
C SER A 278 -2.19 14.24 10.37
N ASP A 279 -1.84 14.44 11.64
CA ASP A 279 -2.64 13.95 12.77
C ASP A 279 -4.07 14.51 12.72
N LYS A 280 -4.24 15.76 12.26
CA LYS A 280 -5.55 16.33 12.00
C LYS A 280 -6.34 15.51 10.97
N ALA A 281 -5.74 15.20 9.82
CA ALA A 281 -6.41 14.41 8.78
C ALA A 281 -6.74 12.99 9.26
N GLU A 282 -5.84 12.35 10.02
CA GLU A 282 -6.10 11.04 10.64
C GLU A 282 -7.28 11.08 11.62
N GLN A 283 -7.39 12.14 12.42
CA GLN A 283 -8.50 12.32 13.37
C GLN A 283 -9.82 12.71 12.70
N ASP A 284 -9.78 13.35 11.53
CA ASP A 284 -10.95 13.73 10.73
C ASP A 284 -11.41 12.60 9.76
N ASP A 285 -10.61 11.52 9.61
CA ASP A 285 -10.94 10.34 8.80
C ASP A 285 -11.93 9.39 9.51
N ASN A 286 -12.37 8.33 8.83
CA ASN A 286 -13.27 7.32 9.41
C ASN A 286 -13.12 5.93 8.76
N CYS A 287 -13.36 4.88 9.53
CA CYS A 287 -13.56 3.52 9.02
C CYS A 287 -15.06 3.24 8.90
N ALA A 288 -15.58 3.28 7.68
CA ALA A 288 -17.00 3.03 7.35
C ALA A 288 -18.00 3.87 8.16
N ARG A 289 -17.57 5.04 8.69
CA ARG A 289 -18.28 5.89 9.66
C ARG A 289 -18.71 5.19 10.95
N ILE A 290 -18.17 4.00 11.21
CA ILE A 290 -18.39 3.27 12.46
C ILE A 290 -17.29 3.67 13.45
N TYR A 291 -16.06 3.80 12.97
CA TYR A 291 -14.95 4.38 13.73
C TYR A 291 -14.62 5.76 13.15
N ASN A 292 -14.77 6.82 13.94
CA ASN A 292 -14.66 8.22 13.48
C ASN A 292 -13.22 8.77 13.54
N LYS A 293 -12.24 7.90 13.23
CA LYS A 293 -10.84 8.23 12.98
C LYS A 293 -10.29 7.30 11.91
N SER A 294 -9.06 7.52 11.48
CA SER A 294 -8.37 6.67 10.52
C SER A 294 -8.24 5.21 10.95
N LEU A 295 -7.93 4.36 9.97
CA LEU A 295 -7.59 2.97 10.21
C LEU A 295 -6.35 2.81 11.10
N LEU A 296 -5.32 3.65 10.95
CA LEU A 296 -4.13 3.53 11.78
C LEU A 296 -4.41 3.82 13.26
N TYR A 297 -5.33 4.74 13.56
CA TYR A 297 -5.80 4.95 14.92
C TYR A 297 -6.50 3.71 15.49
N LEU A 298 -7.29 3.02 14.67
CA LEU A 298 -7.96 1.79 15.07
C LEU A 298 -6.94 0.66 15.30
N VAL A 299 -6.04 0.42 14.35
CA VAL A 299 -4.98 -0.59 14.47
C VAL A 299 -4.11 -0.34 15.70
N SER A 300 -3.61 0.90 15.85
CA SER A 300 -2.76 1.31 16.96
C SER A 300 -3.44 1.08 18.31
N ARG A 301 -4.74 1.36 18.44
CA ARG A 301 -5.44 1.32 19.74
C ARG A 301 -6.19 0.03 20.04
N ALA A 302 -6.46 -0.81 19.04
CA ALA A 302 -7.31 -1.97 19.20
C ALA A 302 -6.70 -3.28 18.69
N PHE A 303 -5.81 -3.27 17.69
CA PHE A 303 -5.38 -4.52 17.05
C PHE A 303 -3.93 -4.91 17.33
N GLU A 304 -3.13 -3.97 17.82
CA GLU A 304 -1.76 -4.24 18.28
C GLU A 304 -1.69 -4.64 19.77
N ASP A 305 -0.52 -5.13 20.20
CA ASP A 305 -0.32 -5.70 21.55
C ASP A 305 -0.56 -4.70 22.68
N SER A 306 -0.15 -3.44 22.50
CA SER A 306 -0.48 -2.35 23.43
C SER A 306 -1.82 -1.72 23.04
N ALA A 307 -2.86 -2.56 22.95
CA ALA A 307 -4.22 -2.10 22.82
C ALA A 307 -4.59 -1.25 24.05
N PHE A 308 -5.46 -0.26 23.84
CA PHE A 308 -5.91 0.72 24.81
C PHE A 308 -4.87 1.79 25.20
N GLY A 309 -5.33 2.84 25.88
CA GLY A 309 -4.50 4.01 26.21
C GLY A 309 -4.08 4.81 24.97
N GLU A 310 -2.78 5.08 24.82
CA GLU A 310 -2.27 5.86 23.70
C GLU A 310 -2.21 5.07 22.38
N GLY A 311 -2.13 3.73 22.48
CA GLY A 311 -1.97 2.76 21.39
C GLY A 311 -0.51 2.36 21.13
N THR A 312 -0.31 1.32 20.32
CA THR A 312 1.01 0.91 19.82
C THR A 312 1.56 1.92 18.82
N PRO A 313 2.85 2.32 18.93
CA PRO A 313 3.50 3.17 17.94
C PRO A 313 3.55 2.55 16.54
N LEU A 314 2.92 3.23 15.57
CA LEU A 314 2.96 2.89 14.15
C LEU A 314 3.72 3.98 13.38
N LEU A 315 4.53 3.57 12.41
CA LEU A 315 5.37 4.47 11.62
C LEU A 315 4.52 5.51 10.84
N GLY A 316 3.35 5.12 10.33
CA GLY A 316 2.50 5.99 9.53
C GLY A 316 1.78 7.11 10.29
N MET A 317 1.94 7.22 11.62
CA MET A 317 1.23 8.21 12.42
C MET A 317 2.15 9.34 12.89
N GLU A 318 1.82 10.58 12.51
CA GLU A 318 2.57 11.79 12.89
C GLU A 318 2.89 11.87 14.39
N LYS A 319 1.90 11.61 15.25
CA LYS A 319 2.06 11.69 16.71
C LYS A 319 3.19 10.79 17.25
N TRP A 320 3.45 9.65 16.60
CA TRP A 320 4.46 8.69 17.04
C TRP A 320 5.85 9.03 16.51
N LEU A 321 5.92 9.55 15.27
CA LEU A 321 7.16 10.01 14.67
C LEU A 321 7.84 11.10 15.51
N ALA A 322 7.05 12.04 16.06
CA ALA A 322 7.57 13.13 16.89
C ALA A 322 8.05 12.68 18.28
N ARG A 323 7.50 11.57 18.80
CA ARG A 323 7.78 11.07 20.17
C ARG A 323 8.97 10.11 20.24
N ASP A 324 9.34 9.49 19.12
CA ASP A 324 10.48 8.59 19.03
C ASP A 324 11.74 9.37 18.64
N PRO A 325 12.75 9.50 19.53
CA PRO A 325 13.93 10.31 19.25
C PRO A 325 14.75 9.85 18.03
N GLU A 326 14.78 8.53 17.78
CA GLU A 326 15.55 7.96 16.67
C GLU A 326 14.86 8.21 15.34
N LEU A 327 13.53 8.08 15.28
CA LEU A 327 12.75 8.43 14.09
C LEU A 327 12.76 9.94 13.85
N SER A 328 12.59 10.74 14.89
CA SER A 328 12.69 12.21 14.80
C SER A 328 14.06 12.63 14.24
N GLN A 329 15.15 12.02 14.72
CA GLN A 329 16.49 12.25 14.19
C GLN A 329 16.65 11.79 12.73
N LEU A 330 16.08 10.63 12.36
CA LEU A 330 16.14 10.09 11.00
C LEU A 330 15.60 11.13 9.99
N PHE A 331 14.42 11.69 10.23
CA PHE A 331 13.79 12.64 9.31
C PHE A 331 14.40 14.04 9.38
N THR A 332 14.79 14.53 10.56
CA THR A 332 15.41 15.86 10.69
C THR A 332 16.84 15.93 10.14
N SER A 333 17.55 14.80 10.09
CA SER A 333 18.90 14.72 9.52
C SER A 333 18.94 14.81 7.99
N GLY A 334 17.79 14.77 7.31
CA GLY A 334 17.70 14.75 5.84
C GLY A 334 18.07 13.41 5.20
N LYS A 335 18.27 12.34 6.00
CA LYS A 335 18.51 10.97 5.50
C LYS A 335 17.24 10.30 4.96
N ALA A 336 16.07 10.82 5.34
CA ALA A 336 14.76 10.31 4.98
C ALA A 336 13.81 11.49 4.78
N ASP A 337 12.97 11.41 3.76
CA ASP A 337 11.95 12.41 3.50
C ASP A 337 10.66 12.06 4.25
N LEU A 338 10.08 13.05 4.92
CA LEU A 338 8.76 12.96 5.55
C LEU A 338 7.79 13.87 4.81
N VAL A 339 6.72 13.29 4.26
CA VAL A 339 5.69 13.99 3.50
C VAL A 339 4.36 13.85 4.22
N PHE A 340 3.90 14.94 4.83
CA PHE A 340 2.55 15.00 5.38
C PHE A 340 1.50 15.33 4.31
N SER A 341 0.36 14.66 4.42
CA SER A 341 -0.79 14.81 3.51
C SER A 341 -2.07 15.17 4.28
N PRO A 342 -3.01 15.93 3.68
CA PRO A 342 -2.87 16.62 2.39
C PRO A 342 -1.88 17.78 2.46
N ASN A 343 -1.22 18.09 1.34
CA ASN A 343 -0.38 19.28 1.20
C ASN A 343 -0.72 20.05 -0.10
N SER A 344 -0.04 21.19 -0.32
CA SER A 344 -0.21 22.03 -1.51
C SER A 344 1.03 22.04 -2.42
N ASN A 345 1.98 21.11 -2.22
CA ASN A 345 3.20 21.04 -3.02
C ASN A 345 2.87 20.80 -4.50
N PRO A 346 3.62 21.37 -5.46
CA PRO A 346 3.30 21.27 -6.89
C PRO A 346 3.16 19.81 -7.36
N GLU A 347 2.13 19.54 -8.15
CA GLU A 347 1.92 18.19 -8.71
C GLU A 347 3.11 17.78 -9.59
N GLY A 348 3.52 16.51 -9.51
CA GLY A 348 4.75 16.01 -10.14
C GLY A 348 6.03 16.23 -9.32
N SER A 349 5.98 17.01 -8.24
CA SER A 349 7.07 17.07 -7.26
C SER A 349 7.13 15.80 -6.40
N PRO A 350 8.32 15.39 -5.91
CA PRO A 350 8.49 14.16 -5.13
C PRO A 350 7.84 14.21 -3.72
N THR A 351 7.21 15.32 -3.36
CA THR A 351 6.59 15.55 -2.04
C THR A 351 5.12 15.96 -2.14
N ALA A 352 4.50 15.86 -3.32
CA ALA A 352 3.08 16.17 -3.51
C ALA A 352 2.18 15.03 -3.04
N SER A 353 1.16 15.37 -2.26
CA SER A 353 0.08 14.44 -1.90
C SER A 353 -1.20 15.21 -1.60
N ARG A 354 -2.35 14.70 -2.05
CA ARG A 354 -3.70 15.24 -1.75
C ARG A 354 -4.56 14.25 -0.96
N SER A 355 -3.98 13.12 -0.56
CA SER A 355 -4.66 12.12 0.25
C SER A 355 -5.22 12.74 1.53
N THR A 356 -6.51 12.58 1.75
CA THR A 356 -7.18 13.08 2.96
C THR A 356 -7.57 11.96 3.91
N ARG A 357 -7.53 10.72 3.42
CA ARG A 357 -7.87 9.50 4.14
C ARG A 357 -6.80 8.45 3.96
N HIS A 358 -6.77 7.52 4.90
CA HIS A 358 -5.76 6.46 4.95
C HIS A 358 -5.69 5.64 3.64
N ASN A 359 -6.84 5.39 3.03
CA ASN A 359 -6.97 4.58 1.81
C ASN A 359 -6.83 5.38 0.51
N ASP A 360 -6.59 6.70 0.56
CA ASP A 360 -6.53 7.53 -0.67
C ASP A 360 -5.15 7.47 -1.34
N PHE A 361 -4.07 7.12 -0.63
CA PHE A 361 -2.70 7.28 -1.15
C PHE A 361 -2.41 6.50 -2.43
N ASP A 362 -3.08 5.36 -2.61
CA ASP A 362 -2.87 4.51 -3.77
C ASP A 362 -3.67 5.03 -5.00
N ASP A 363 -4.70 5.88 -4.85
CA ASP A 363 -5.45 6.50 -5.98
C ASP A 363 -5.35 8.03 -6.02
N ASP A 364 -4.54 8.61 -5.15
CA ASP A 364 -4.17 10.02 -5.21
C ASP A 364 -3.12 10.25 -6.31
N GLY A 365 -3.57 10.85 -7.42
CA GLY A 365 -2.71 11.17 -8.57
C GLY A 365 -1.46 11.98 -8.19
N ALA A 366 -1.55 12.87 -7.19
CA ALA A 366 -0.39 13.62 -6.72
C ALA A 366 0.65 12.71 -6.04
N THR A 367 0.21 11.80 -5.16
CA THR A 367 1.06 10.79 -4.50
C THR A 367 1.73 9.85 -5.50
N LEU A 368 1.00 9.38 -6.51
CA LEU A 368 1.56 8.48 -7.52
C LEU A 368 2.57 9.18 -8.42
N LYS A 369 2.30 10.41 -8.85
CA LYS A 369 3.27 11.23 -9.59
C LYS A 369 4.51 11.52 -8.76
N ALA A 370 4.34 11.83 -7.47
CA ALA A 370 5.46 12.00 -6.55
C ALA A 370 6.31 10.74 -6.43
N THR A 371 5.66 9.57 -6.36
CA THR A 371 6.34 8.27 -6.29
C THR A 371 7.10 7.96 -7.57
N LEU A 372 6.49 8.18 -8.74
CA LEU A 372 7.17 8.03 -10.03
C LEU A 372 8.37 8.98 -10.15
N ALA A 373 8.23 10.22 -9.68
CA ALA A 373 9.31 11.19 -9.68
C ALA A 373 10.48 10.77 -8.80
N ARG A 374 10.20 10.10 -7.68
CA ARG A 374 11.24 9.52 -6.80
C ARG A 374 11.97 8.39 -7.50
N ILE A 375 11.24 7.45 -8.10
CA ILE A 375 11.80 6.27 -8.78
C ILE A 375 12.73 6.70 -9.92
N THR A 376 12.26 7.59 -10.78
CA THR A 376 12.99 8.04 -11.99
C THR A 376 14.02 9.13 -11.70
N GLY A 377 13.93 9.81 -10.55
CA GLY A 377 14.79 10.94 -10.21
C GLY A 377 14.49 12.22 -11.00
N ALA A 378 13.41 12.24 -11.78
CA ALA A 378 12.96 13.39 -12.55
C ALA A 378 11.48 13.69 -12.24
N PRO A 379 11.02 14.96 -12.31
CA PRO A 379 9.60 15.27 -12.16
C PRO A 379 8.76 14.44 -13.14
N ALA A 380 7.63 13.89 -12.67
CA ALA A 380 6.69 13.21 -13.56
C ALA A 380 6.17 14.22 -14.60
N PRO A 381 6.16 13.90 -15.91
CA PRO A 381 5.62 14.78 -16.92
C PRO A 381 4.19 15.23 -16.57
N ALA A 382 3.85 16.49 -16.85
CA ALA A 382 2.51 17.00 -16.58
C ALA A 382 1.40 16.20 -17.28
N ALA A 383 1.71 15.61 -18.44
CA ALA A 383 0.82 14.76 -19.23
C ALA A 383 0.65 13.33 -18.68
N THR A 384 1.43 12.94 -17.67
CA THR A 384 1.23 11.65 -17.00
C THR A 384 -0.13 11.66 -16.31
N GLU A 385 -1.06 10.83 -16.76
CA GLU A 385 -2.35 10.64 -16.11
C GLU A 385 -2.49 9.16 -15.73
N PHE A 386 -2.60 8.90 -14.43
CA PHE A 386 -3.05 7.61 -13.96
C PHE A 386 -4.56 7.53 -14.19
N GLN A 387 -4.99 6.61 -15.05
CA GLN A 387 -6.40 6.35 -15.28
C GLN A 387 -6.89 5.35 -14.24
N PHE A 388 -7.68 5.84 -13.29
CA PHE A 388 -8.18 5.00 -12.21
C PHE A 388 -9.51 4.38 -12.57
N HIS A 389 -9.58 3.06 -12.46
CA HIS A 389 -10.84 2.38 -12.28
C HIS A 389 -11.19 2.51 -10.81
N HIS A 390 -12.12 3.40 -10.50
CA HIS A 390 -12.48 3.73 -9.13
C HIS A 390 -12.74 2.47 -8.30
N SER A 391 -11.97 2.30 -7.22
CA SER A 391 -12.15 1.25 -6.23
C SER A 391 -13.58 1.24 -5.68
N SER A 392 -14.07 0.08 -5.24
CA SER A 392 -15.40 -0.06 -4.64
C SER A 392 -15.59 0.88 -3.43
N SER A 393 -14.52 1.10 -2.66
CA SER A 393 -14.44 2.05 -1.54
C SER A 393 -14.53 3.51 -1.98
N SER A 394 -13.80 3.93 -3.02
CA SER A 394 -13.87 5.30 -3.54
C SER A 394 -15.25 5.61 -4.17
N LEU A 395 -15.84 4.65 -4.88
CA LEU A 395 -17.20 4.75 -5.42
C LEU A 395 -18.25 4.89 -4.31
N ARG A 396 -18.11 4.12 -3.23
CA ARG A 396 -19.00 4.21 -2.06
C ARG A 396 -18.87 5.56 -1.36
N ALA A 397 -17.64 6.01 -1.09
CA ALA A 397 -17.40 7.31 -0.46
C ALA A 397 -17.97 8.49 -1.27
N ARG A 398 -17.87 8.43 -2.60
CA ARG A 398 -18.48 9.42 -3.50
C ARG A 398 -20.00 9.39 -3.46
N ARG A 399 -20.61 8.20 -3.53
CA ARG A 399 -22.07 8.05 -3.39
C ARG A 399 -22.55 8.69 -2.08
N GLU A 400 -21.87 8.40 -0.98
CA GLU A 400 -22.24 8.97 0.32
C GLU A 400 -21.93 10.48 0.46
N ALA A 401 -21.01 11.04 -0.32
CA ALA A 401 -20.75 12.48 -0.38
C ALA A 401 -21.82 13.21 -1.21
N ILE A 402 -22.26 12.59 -2.31
CA ILE A 402 -23.39 13.04 -3.13
C ILE A 402 -24.67 13.00 -2.29
N ASP A 403 -24.92 11.92 -1.55
CA ASP A 403 -26.10 11.78 -0.69
C ASP A 403 -26.15 12.85 0.42
N ARG A 404 -25.00 13.26 0.97
CA ARG A 404 -24.92 14.38 1.93
C ARG A 404 -25.21 15.72 1.26
N SER A 405 -24.58 16.00 0.13
CA SER A 405 -24.82 17.23 -0.62
C SER A 405 -26.29 17.36 -1.03
N ALA A 406 -26.94 16.24 -1.35
CA ALA A 406 -28.37 16.20 -1.64
C ALA A 406 -29.25 16.42 -0.39
N ARG A 407 -28.81 15.99 0.80
CA ARG A 407 -29.52 16.23 2.07
C ARG A 407 -29.34 17.65 2.59
N ASP A 408 -28.14 18.22 2.50
CA ASP A 408 -27.83 19.59 2.94
C ASP A 408 -28.47 20.65 2.04
N VAL A 409 -28.80 20.30 0.78
CA VAL A 409 -29.58 21.15 -0.14
C VAL A 409 -31.09 21.00 0.08
N ALA A 410 -31.53 19.95 0.78
CA ALA A 410 -32.94 19.68 1.09
C ALA A 410 -33.38 20.18 2.48
N THR A 411 -32.45 20.66 3.29
CA THR A 411 -32.67 21.38 4.57
C THR A 411 -32.40 22.86 4.40
#